data_AF-A0A061YHU4-F1
#
_entry.id   AF-A0A061YHU4-F1
#
_cell.length_a   1.000
_cell.length_b   1.000
_cell.length_c   1.000
_cell.angle_alpha   90.00
_cell.angle_beta   90.00
_cell.angle_gamma   90.00
#
_symmetry.space_group_name_H-M   'P 1'
#
loop_
_entity.id
_entity.type
_entity.pdbx_description
1 polymer ?
#
loop_
_entity_poly.entity_id
_entity_poly.type
_entity_poly.pdbx_seq_one_letter_code
_entity_poly.pdbx_strand_id
1 'polypeptide(L)'
;MKTYHLSSANRSAEHYIMFSYGVSLRLSNYLFNSKPVARDFFKHLKGTTQRGLTDKHLDNLDYFKGLGAYHIVSKRFVEAMKSYLKEDVTFHAMQVSGRNTSHDLYLLQVNKTLPIIKETSFDLNNDRVFSPPIFKKNHDISFLIAREENVLMNHIVIVSDEFVSLCARHQLKINFRQTLTE
;
A
#
# COMPACT_ATOMS: atom_id res chain seq x y z
N MET A 1 -13.21 6.92 -14.79
CA MET A 1 -11.76 6.56 -14.83
C MET A 1 -11.60 5.18 -14.21
N LYS A 2 -10.80 4.27 -14.78
CA LYS A 2 -10.55 2.96 -14.14
C LYS A 2 -9.63 3.12 -12.93
N THR A 3 -9.91 2.36 -11.88
CA THR A 3 -9.08 2.34 -10.67
C THR A 3 -8.66 0.92 -10.32
N TYR A 4 -7.53 0.80 -9.62
CA TYR A 4 -6.87 -0.47 -9.38
C TYR A 4 -6.35 -0.56 -7.94
N HIS A 5 -6.38 -1.76 -7.37
CA HIS A 5 -5.61 -2.10 -6.18
C HIS A 5 -4.20 -2.56 -6.56
N LEU A 6 -3.22 -2.17 -5.76
CA LEU A 6 -1.87 -2.71 -5.83
C LEU A 6 -1.81 -4.11 -5.21
N SER A 7 -1.17 -5.04 -5.92
CA SER A 7 -0.95 -6.42 -5.46
C SER A 7 0.49 -6.84 -5.73
N SER A 8 1.02 -7.69 -4.85
CA SER A 8 2.36 -8.26 -5.06
C SER A 8 2.36 -9.09 -6.34
N ALA A 9 3.47 -9.04 -7.07
CA ALA A 9 3.60 -9.81 -8.30
C ALA A 9 3.66 -11.33 -8.06
N ASN A 10 3.97 -11.76 -6.83
CA ASN A 10 4.05 -13.16 -6.45
C ASN A 10 2.64 -13.72 -6.19
N ARG A 11 2.20 -14.68 -7.03
CA ARG A 11 0.87 -15.30 -7.01
C ARG A 11 0.63 -16.33 -5.89
N SER A 12 1.62 -16.61 -5.03
CA SER A 12 1.46 -17.54 -3.92
C SER A 12 0.86 -16.84 -2.69
N ALA A 13 0.08 -17.58 -1.87
CA ALA A 13 -0.67 -17.12 -0.69
C ALA A 13 -0.03 -15.89 -0.02
N GLU A 14 -0.79 -14.81 0.17
CA GLU A 14 -0.26 -13.47 0.43
C GLU A 14 0.94 -13.48 1.40
N HIS A 15 2.13 -13.27 0.83
CA HIS A 15 3.36 -13.21 1.57
C HIS A 15 3.61 -11.77 2.00
N TYR A 16 3.75 -11.56 3.30
CA TYR A 16 3.86 -10.22 3.87
C TYR A 16 5.26 -9.89 4.36
N ILE A 17 5.58 -8.60 4.34
CA ILE A 17 6.60 -8.04 5.23
C ILE A 17 5.93 -7.80 6.59
N MET A 18 6.50 -8.39 7.63
CA MET A 18 6.01 -8.32 9.00
C MET A 18 6.83 -7.31 9.79
N PHE A 19 6.16 -6.62 10.71
CA PHE A 19 6.80 -5.76 11.70
C PHE A 19 6.55 -6.33 13.08
N SER A 20 7.43 -6.04 14.04
CA SER A 20 7.16 -6.40 15.44
C SER A 20 5.91 -5.68 15.93
N TYR A 21 5.18 -6.27 16.87
CA TYR A 21 3.89 -5.73 17.35
C TYR A 21 3.95 -4.24 17.72
N GLY A 22 4.98 -3.83 18.48
CA GLY A 22 5.15 -2.43 18.89
C GLY A 22 5.51 -1.49 17.74
N VAL A 23 6.08 -1.98 16.64
CA VAL A 23 6.29 -1.19 15.41
C VAL A 23 4.99 -1.11 14.62
N SER A 24 4.29 -2.22 14.42
CA SER A 24 2.99 -2.26 13.73
C SER A 24 1.96 -1.33 14.37
N LEU A 25 1.86 -1.32 15.71
CA LEU A 25 0.94 -0.43 16.42
C LEU A 25 1.25 1.05 16.16
N ARG A 26 2.54 1.42 16.14
CA ARG A 26 2.98 2.78 15.85
C ARG A 26 2.76 3.16 14.39
N LEU A 27 3.05 2.26 13.46
CA LEU A 27 2.78 2.45 12.04
C LEU A 27 1.29 2.65 11.76
N SER A 28 0.43 1.80 12.33
CA SER A 28 -1.02 1.92 12.18
C SER A 28 -1.52 3.27 12.69
N ASN A 29 -1.07 3.69 13.88
CA ASN A 29 -1.41 4.99 14.42
C ASN A 29 -0.93 6.16 13.55
N TYR A 30 0.25 6.05 12.96
CA TYR A 30 0.80 7.07 12.08
C TYR A 30 0.07 7.16 10.73
N LEU A 31 -0.04 6.03 10.04
CA LEU A 31 -0.54 5.96 8.67
C LEU A 31 -2.06 6.16 8.60
N PHE A 32 -2.80 5.65 9.59
CA PHE A 32 -4.26 5.59 9.55
C PHE A 32 -4.92 6.56 10.53
N ASN A 33 -4.30 6.83 11.68
CA ASN A 33 -4.87 7.74 12.68
C ASN A 33 -4.21 9.12 12.69
N SER A 34 -3.29 9.40 11.74
CA SER A 34 -2.52 10.65 11.64
C SER A 34 -1.82 11.04 12.95
N LYS A 35 -1.49 10.07 13.81
CA LYS A 35 -0.81 10.33 15.07
C LYS A 35 0.68 10.46 14.83
N PRO A 36 1.33 11.54 15.30
CA PRO A 36 2.75 11.73 15.07
C PRO A 36 3.57 10.61 15.72
N VAL A 37 4.69 10.27 15.09
CA VAL A 37 5.74 9.41 15.64
C VAL A 37 7.00 10.23 15.86
N ALA A 38 7.89 9.75 16.74
CA ALA A 38 9.17 10.38 16.97
C ALA A 38 9.99 10.50 15.67
N ARG A 39 10.78 11.57 15.51
CA ARG A 39 11.52 11.86 14.26
C ARG A 39 12.49 10.74 13.86
N ASP A 40 13.03 10.03 14.83
CA ASP A 40 13.97 8.93 14.66
C ASP A 40 13.31 7.57 14.42
N PHE A 41 11.98 7.47 14.56
CA PHE A 41 11.24 6.22 14.39
C PHE A 41 11.53 5.54 13.04
N PHE A 42 11.54 6.32 11.96
CA PHE A 42 11.79 5.79 10.62
C PHE A 42 13.26 5.44 10.36
N LYS A 43 14.22 6.02 11.09
CA LYS A 43 15.66 5.68 10.94
C LYS A 43 15.96 4.23 11.29
N HIS A 44 15.11 3.63 12.12
CA HIS A 44 15.28 2.26 12.60
C HIS A 44 14.11 1.36 12.21
N LEU A 45 13.34 1.75 11.18
CA LEU A 45 12.22 0.95 10.71
C LEU A 45 12.73 -0.34 10.07
N LYS A 46 12.42 -1.47 10.72
CA LYS A 46 12.84 -2.80 10.29
C LYS A 46 11.64 -3.73 10.15
N GLY A 47 11.53 -4.38 9.00
CA GLY A 47 10.59 -5.46 8.74
C GLY A 47 11.31 -6.80 8.55
N THR A 48 10.56 -7.89 8.60
CA THR A 48 11.04 -9.25 8.31
C THR A 48 10.12 -9.94 7.31
N THR A 49 10.67 -10.80 6.47
CA THR A 49 9.87 -11.56 5.51
C THR A 49 9.09 -12.69 6.19
N GLN A 50 7.79 -12.82 5.89
CA GLN A 50 7.05 -14.04 6.22
C GLN A 50 7.53 -15.23 5.37
N ARG A 51 7.37 -16.46 5.89
CA ARG A 51 7.71 -17.71 5.20
C ARG A 51 7.15 -17.72 3.77
N GLY A 52 8.04 -17.75 2.78
CA GLY A 52 7.74 -17.85 1.34
C GLY A 52 7.97 -16.55 0.55
N LEU A 53 8.16 -15.42 1.23
CA LEU A 53 8.87 -14.27 0.66
C LEU A 53 10.39 -14.55 0.78
N THR A 54 11.12 -14.48 -0.33
CA THR A 54 12.54 -14.85 -0.42
C THR A 54 13.37 -13.64 -0.81
N ASP A 55 14.69 -13.70 -0.62
CA ASP A 55 15.60 -12.63 -1.07
C ASP A 55 15.44 -12.34 -2.57
N LYS A 56 15.26 -13.38 -3.40
CA LYS A 56 14.95 -13.22 -4.84
C LYS A 56 13.69 -12.39 -5.09
N HIS A 57 12.66 -12.50 -4.24
CA HIS A 57 11.46 -11.66 -4.37
C HIS A 57 11.77 -10.21 -4.00
N LEU A 58 12.55 -9.97 -2.95
CA LEU A 58 12.96 -8.63 -2.53
C LEU A 58 13.79 -7.92 -3.60
N ASP A 59 14.67 -8.65 -4.30
CA ASP A 59 15.52 -8.11 -5.36
C ASP A 59 14.77 -7.77 -6.66
N ASN A 60 13.69 -8.51 -6.97
CA ASN A 60 13.09 -8.49 -8.31
C ASN A 60 11.72 -7.81 -8.38
N LEU A 61 11.05 -7.62 -7.25
CA LEU A 61 9.71 -7.03 -7.20
C LEU A 61 9.76 -5.58 -6.71
N ASP A 62 8.83 -4.76 -7.18
CA ASP A 62 8.78 -3.34 -6.83
C ASP A 62 7.70 -2.99 -5.81
N TYR A 63 6.85 -3.95 -5.46
CA TYR A 63 5.76 -3.75 -4.52
C TYR A 63 5.52 -4.98 -3.66
N PHE A 64 5.34 -4.72 -2.37
CA PHE A 64 5.09 -5.70 -1.32
C PHE A 64 3.98 -5.20 -0.43
N LYS A 65 3.15 -6.14 0.05
CA LYS A 65 2.22 -5.85 1.14
C LYS A 65 2.94 -6.10 2.47
N GLY A 66 2.77 -5.18 3.41
CA GLY A 66 3.06 -5.42 4.81
C GLY A 66 1.82 -5.92 5.55
N LEU A 67 2.02 -6.74 6.57
CA LEU A 67 0.93 -7.19 7.45
C LEU A 67 0.35 -5.97 8.17
N GLY A 68 -0.94 -5.68 7.99
CA GLY A 68 -1.57 -4.43 8.44
C GLY A 68 -1.88 -3.42 7.33
N ALA A 69 -2.00 -3.89 6.08
CA ALA A 69 -2.29 -3.08 4.90
C ALA A 69 -1.23 -1.99 4.61
N TYR A 70 0.02 -2.27 4.96
CA TYR A 70 1.13 -1.37 4.64
C TYR A 70 1.58 -1.56 3.19
N HIS A 71 1.87 -0.46 2.50
CA HIS A 71 2.38 -0.46 1.15
C HIS A 71 3.89 -0.26 1.18
N ILE A 72 4.65 -1.23 0.68
CA ILE A 72 6.11 -1.19 0.69
C ILE A 72 6.61 -1.34 -0.75
N VAL A 73 7.61 -0.57 -1.14
CA VAL A 73 8.14 -0.56 -2.50
C VAL A 73 9.66 -0.66 -2.53
N SER A 74 10.19 -1.04 -3.70
CA SER A 74 11.62 -1.07 -3.96
C SER A 74 12.21 0.34 -4.11
N LYS A 75 13.54 0.43 -4.01
CA LYS A 75 14.29 1.63 -4.40
C LYS A 75 14.04 2.04 -5.86
N ARG A 76 13.97 1.07 -6.78
CA ARG A 76 13.70 1.31 -8.21
C ARG A 76 12.34 1.99 -8.41
N PHE A 77 11.31 1.58 -7.67
CA PHE A 77 10.01 2.25 -7.70
C PHE A 77 10.15 3.72 -7.31
N VAL A 78 10.84 4.02 -6.21
CA VAL A 78 11.01 5.39 -5.72
C VAL A 78 11.73 6.25 -6.77
N GLU A 79 12.83 5.75 -7.33
CA GLU A 79 13.58 6.47 -8.37
C GLU A 79 12.73 6.77 -9.61
N ALA A 80 11.87 5.83 -10.01
CA ALA A 80 10.98 5.99 -11.17
C ALA A 80 9.77 6.89 -10.89
N MET A 81 9.16 6.79 -9.71
CA MET A 81 7.83 7.35 -9.44
C MET A 81 7.82 8.61 -8.58
N LYS A 82 8.91 8.92 -7.86
CA LYS A 82 8.93 10.00 -6.85
C LYS A 82 8.58 11.38 -7.41
N SER A 83 8.98 11.70 -8.64
CA SER A 83 8.66 13.00 -9.26
C SER A 83 7.17 13.14 -9.56
N TYR A 84 6.52 12.05 -10.00
CA TYR A 84 5.08 12.03 -10.32
C TYR A 84 4.21 12.01 -9.06
N LEU A 85 4.67 11.36 -7.99
CA LEU A 85 3.93 11.19 -6.74
C LEU A 85 4.26 12.27 -5.69
N LYS A 86 4.87 13.37 -6.13
CA LYS A 86 5.24 14.47 -5.24
C LYS A 86 3.97 15.00 -4.56
N GLU A 87 4.05 15.26 -3.26
CA GLU A 87 2.95 15.73 -2.39
C GLU A 87 1.92 14.65 -2.03
N ASP A 88 1.56 13.78 -2.99
CA ASP A 88 0.60 12.69 -2.79
C ASP A 88 1.14 11.54 -1.90
N VAL A 89 2.46 11.36 -1.87
CA VAL A 89 3.11 10.26 -1.13
C VAL A 89 4.36 10.72 -0.38
N THR A 90 4.50 10.24 0.86
CA THR A 90 5.75 10.29 1.61
C THR A 90 6.40 8.90 1.62
N PHE A 91 7.69 8.84 1.29
CA PHE A 91 8.48 7.61 1.32
C PHE A 91 9.36 7.56 2.56
N HIS A 92 9.22 6.50 3.36
CA HIS A 92 10.03 6.28 4.55
C HIS A 92 10.99 5.12 4.31
N ALA A 93 12.29 5.40 4.32
CA ALA A 93 13.32 4.36 4.15
C ALA A 93 13.23 3.33 5.29
N MET A 94 13.43 2.07 4.96
CA MET A 94 13.39 0.97 5.91
C MET A 94 14.28 -0.18 5.46
N GLN A 95 14.64 -1.05 6.40
CA GLN A 95 15.33 -2.30 6.10
C GLN A 95 14.39 -3.49 6.26
N VAL A 96 14.49 -4.45 5.34
CA VAL A 96 13.81 -5.74 5.45
C VAL A 96 14.83 -6.84 5.52
N SER A 97 14.82 -7.57 6.64
CA SER A 97 15.62 -8.78 6.79
C SER A 97 14.94 -9.93 6.03
N GLY A 98 15.63 -10.44 5.02
CA GLY A 98 15.35 -11.73 4.41
C GLY A 98 16.00 -12.86 5.21
N ARG A 99 16.20 -14.03 4.58
CA ARG A 99 16.75 -15.20 5.28
C ARG A 99 18.23 -15.02 5.59
N ASN A 100 18.98 -14.47 4.64
CA ASN A 100 20.44 -14.35 4.72
C ASN A 100 20.94 -12.92 4.47
N THR A 101 20.07 -12.00 4.08
CA THR A 101 20.45 -10.64 3.65
C THR A 101 19.48 -9.58 4.17
N SER A 102 19.90 -8.32 4.09
CA SER A 102 19.07 -7.15 4.42
C SER A 102 18.87 -6.32 3.16
N HIS A 103 17.64 -5.85 2.94
CA HIS A 103 17.23 -5.13 1.75
C HIS A 103 16.70 -3.76 2.11
N ASP A 104 17.18 -2.73 1.39
CA ASP A 104 16.67 -1.37 1.55
C ASP A 104 15.39 -1.18 0.73
N LEU A 105 14.28 -0.97 1.43
CA LEU A 105 12.96 -0.73 0.85
C LEU A 105 12.35 0.56 1.41
N TYR A 106 11.17 0.93 0.92
CA TYR A 106 10.48 2.14 1.35
C TYR A 106 9.03 1.85 1.71
N LEU A 107 8.63 2.27 2.90
CA LEU A 107 7.23 2.32 3.29
C LEU A 107 6.56 3.54 2.64
N LEU A 108 5.41 3.34 2.01
CA LEU A 108 4.57 4.38 1.45
C LEU A 108 3.56 4.86 2.48
N GLN A 109 3.54 6.18 2.67
CA GLN A 109 2.42 6.88 3.26
C GLN A 109 1.70 7.66 2.16
N VAL A 110 0.44 7.30 1.90
CA VAL A 110 -0.41 8.01 0.94
C VAL A 110 -1.10 9.17 1.65
N ASN A 111 -0.78 10.40 1.25
CA ASN A 111 -1.29 11.63 1.86
C ASN A 111 -2.61 12.05 1.20
N LYS A 112 -2.77 11.80 -0.10
CA LYS A 112 -3.99 12.15 -0.84
C LYS A 112 -5.14 11.25 -0.42
N THR A 113 -6.21 11.86 0.08
CA THR A 113 -7.46 11.20 0.45
C THR A 113 -8.56 11.52 -0.56
N LEU A 114 -9.38 10.53 -0.89
CA LEU A 114 -10.58 10.71 -1.70
C LEU A 114 -11.73 9.85 -1.12
N PRO A 115 -12.99 10.25 -1.33
CA PRO A 115 -14.13 9.37 -1.06
C PRO A 115 -14.17 8.27 -2.13
N ILE A 116 -13.58 7.12 -1.82
CA ILE A 116 -13.38 6.01 -2.77
C ILE A 116 -14.58 5.07 -2.75
N ILE A 117 -15.09 4.77 -1.57
CA ILE A 117 -16.18 3.84 -1.35
C ILE A 117 -17.50 4.59 -1.47
N LYS A 118 -18.42 4.04 -2.27
CA LYS A 118 -19.79 4.53 -2.38
C LYS A 118 -20.63 4.05 -1.20
N GLU A 119 -20.56 2.75 -0.94
CA GLU A 119 -21.36 2.08 0.06
C GLU A 119 -20.55 0.94 0.69
N THR A 120 -20.74 0.76 1.98
CA THR A 120 -20.33 -0.41 2.73
C THR A 120 -21.60 -1.08 3.24
N SER A 121 -21.83 -2.35 2.90
CA SER A 121 -22.92 -3.09 3.56
C SER A 121 -22.42 -3.56 4.92
N PHE A 122 -22.53 -2.72 5.94
CA PHE A 122 -22.53 -3.17 7.33
C PHE A 122 -23.96 -3.11 7.81
N ASP A 123 -24.72 -4.19 7.60
CA ASP A 123 -25.99 -4.34 8.31
C ASP A 123 -25.67 -4.52 9.80
N LEU A 124 -25.97 -3.48 10.59
CA LEU A 124 -25.89 -3.52 12.05
C LEU A 124 -27.05 -4.34 12.67
N ASN A 125 -27.93 -4.89 11.84
CA ASN A 125 -29.06 -5.73 12.23
C ASN A 125 -28.69 -7.23 12.16
N ASN A 126 -27.84 -7.65 13.10
CA ASN A 126 -27.62 -9.03 13.56
C ASN A 126 -27.24 -10.17 12.60
N ASP A 127 -27.28 -10.03 11.28
CA ASP A 127 -26.70 -11.00 10.34
C ASP A 127 -25.51 -10.37 9.60
N ARG A 128 -24.29 -10.74 10.02
CA ARG A 128 -23.04 -10.21 9.46
C ARG A 128 -22.79 -10.75 8.05
N VAL A 129 -23.41 -10.12 7.04
CA VAL A 129 -23.00 -10.30 5.65
C VAL A 129 -21.89 -9.29 5.35
N PHE A 130 -20.63 -9.74 5.38
CA PHE A 130 -19.51 -8.97 4.85
C PHE A 130 -19.60 -8.99 3.33
N SER A 131 -20.20 -7.96 2.72
CA SER A 131 -20.05 -7.74 1.28
C SER A 131 -18.77 -6.94 1.01
N PRO A 132 -18.08 -7.19 -0.12
CA PRO A 132 -16.96 -6.36 -0.53
C PRO A 132 -17.40 -4.90 -0.74
N PRO A 133 -16.51 -3.92 -0.47
CA PRO A 133 -16.83 -2.51 -0.67
C PRO A 133 -17.18 -2.23 -2.14
N ILE A 134 -18.19 -1.38 -2.36
CA ILE A 134 -18.56 -0.91 -3.69
C ILE A 134 -17.83 0.40 -3.97
N PHE A 135 -17.02 0.42 -5.03
CA PHE A 135 -16.20 1.57 -5.39
C PHE A 135 -16.97 2.57 -6.25
N LYS A 136 -16.74 3.87 -6.02
CA LYS A 136 -17.27 4.92 -6.89
C LYS A 136 -16.73 4.75 -8.31
N LYS A 137 -17.61 4.82 -9.30
CA LYS A 137 -17.29 4.64 -10.73
C LYS A 137 -16.45 5.78 -11.30
N ASN A 138 -16.68 6.99 -10.80
CA ASN A 138 -16.03 8.22 -11.27
C ASN A 138 -15.53 9.06 -10.10
N HIS A 139 -14.41 9.72 -10.35
CA HIS A 139 -13.84 10.74 -9.51
C HIS A 139 -13.65 11.99 -10.37
N ASP A 140 -14.17 13.12 -9.93
CA ASP A 140 -14.09 14.39 -10.66
C ASP A 140 -12.69 15.03 -10.58
N ILE A 141 -11.80 14.43 -9.80
CA ILE A 141 -10.45 14.91 -9.51
C ILE A 141 -9.44 13.93 -10.11
N SER A 142 -8.48 14.45 -10.87
CA SER A 142 -7.34 13.65 -11.34
C SER A 142 -6.42 13.26 -10.18
N PHE A 143 -5.99 12.00 -10.15
CA PHE A 143 -5.04 11.49 -9.17
C PHE A 143 -4.23 10.32 -9.74
N LEU A 144 -3.05 10.09 -9.18
CA LEU A 144 -2.26 8.89 -9.46
C LEU A 144 -2.49 7.81 -8.40
N ILE A 145 -2.49 8.20 -7.13
CA ILE A 145 -2.73 7.33 -5.98
C ILE A 145 -3.55 8.07 -4.93
N ALA A 146 -4.48 7.38 -4.29
CA ALA A 146 -5.26 7.93 -3.20
C ALA A 146 -5.66 6.84 -2.21
N ARG A 147 -5.87 7.24 -0.95
CA ARG A 147 -6.47 6.41 0.09
C ARG A 147 -7.87 6.86 0.45
N GLU A 148 -8.65 5.95 1.03
CA GLU A 148 -10.02 6.23 1.45
C GLU A 148 -10.02 7.29 2.58
N GLU A 149 -10.94 8.25 2.50
CA GLU A 149 -11.08 9.31 3.50
C GLU A 149 -11.76 8.82 4.79
N ASN A 150 -12.65 7.84 4.69
CA ASN A 150 -13.31 7.25 5.85
C ASN A 150 -12.29 6.59 6.77
N VAL A 151 -12.21 7.08 8.01
CA VAL A 151 -11.21 6.65 9.01
C VAL A 151 -11.23 5.14 9.28
N LEU A 152 -12.39 4.48 9.18
CA LEU A 152 -12.51 3.03 9.39
C LEU A 152 -11.95 2.21 8.21
N MET A 153 -11.86 2.82 7.04
CA MET A 153 -11.52 2.16 5.77
C MET A 153 -10.29 2.76 5.09
N ASN A 154 -9.61 3.71 5.72
CA ASN A 154 -8.50 4.48 5.14
C ASN A 154 -7.20 3.68 4.88
N HIS A 155 -7.22 2.39 5.17
CA HIS A 155 -6.22 1.42 4.72
C HIS A 155 -6.42 1.00 3.26
N ILE A 156 -7.58 1.31 2.66
CA ILE A 156 -7.87 1.06 1.25
C ILE A 156 -7.17 2.13 0.42
N VAL A 157 -6.29 1.67 -0.46
CA VAL A 157 -5.58 2.48 -1.45
C VAL A 157 -5.94 2.01 -2.84
N ILE A 158 -6.18 2.98 -3.72
CA ILE A 158 -6.38 2.77 -5.15
C ILE A 158 -5.40 3.62 -5.96
N VAL A 159 -5.15 3.19 -7.19
CA VAL A 159 -4.38 3.93 -8.18
C VAL A 159 -5.19 4.10 -9.46
N SER A 160 -4.88 5.13 -10.24
CA SER A 160 -5.51 5.38 -11.54
C SER A 160 -4.86 4.58 -12.67
N ASP A 161 -5.51 4.58 -13.84
CA ASP A 161 -4.96 4.00 -15.07
C ASP A 161 -3.66 4.70 -15.52
N GLU A 162 -3.52 6.00 -15.23
CA GLU A 162 -2.28 6.75 -15.51
C GLU A 162 -1.12 6.24 -14.65
N PHE A 163 -1.35 5.96 -13.36
CA PHE A 163 -0.34 5.33 -12.51
C PHE A 163 0.10 3.96 -13.04
N VAL A 164 -0.85 3.14 -13.49
CA VAL A 164 -0.56 1.83 -14.09
C VAL A 164 0.29 1.99 -15.35
N SER A 165 -0.07 2.95 -16.20
CA SER A 165 0.67 3.26 -17.43
C SER A 165 2.10 3.73 -17.16
N LEU A 166 2.30 4.57 -16.13
CA LEU A 166 3.63 5.00 -15.68
C LEU A 166 4.45 3.80 -15.18
N CYS A 167 3.86 2.94 -14.36
CA CYS A 167 4.54 1.73 -13.88
C CYS A 167 4.96 0.80 -15.04
N ALA A 168 4.10 0.63 -16.04
CA ALA A 168 4.41 -0.16 -17.24
C ALA A 168 5.55 0.47 -18.05
N ARG A 169 5.55 1.79 -18.25
CA ARG A 169 6.62 2.54 -18.94
C ARG A 169 7.97 2.36 -18.27
N HIS A 170 8.00 2.37 -16.94
CA HIS A 170 9.20 2.14 -16.14
C HIS A 170 9.49 0.65 -15.88
N GLN A 171 8.72 -0.26 -16.49
CA GLN A 171 8.85 -1.71 -16.37
C GLN A 171 8.83 -2.22 -14.93
N LEU A 172 8.11 -1.53 -14.06
CA LEU A 172 7.99 -1.88 -12.64
C LEU A 172 7.21 -3.20 -12.48
N LYS A 173 7.72 -4.08 -11.63
CA LYS A 173 7.20 -5.41 -11.33
C LYS A 173 6.16 -5.31 -10.21
N ILE A 174 4.98 -4.84 -10.59
CA ILE A 174 3.80 -4.67 -9.74
C ILE A 174 2.59 -5.28 -10.44
N ASN A 175 1.74 -5.98 -9.71
CA ASN A 175 0.45 -6.44 -10.23
C ASN A 175 -0.67 -5.48 -9.84
N PHE A 176 -1.63 -5.32 -10.75
CA PHE A 176 -2.80 -4.46 -10.54
C PHE A 176 -4.07 -5.30 -10.67
N ARG A 177 -4.98 -5.15 -9.70
CA ARG A 177 -6.32 -5.72 -9.76
C ARG A 177 -7.33 -4.59 -9.92
N GLN A 178 -8.10 -4.60 -11.01
CA GLN A 178 -9.14 -3.59 -11.21
C GLN A 178 -10.17 -3.65 -10.07
N THR A 179 -10.58 -2.48 -9.59
CA THR A 179 -11.66 -2.34 -8.60
C THR A 179 -12.99 -2.77 -9.24
N LEU A 180 -13.88 -3.33 -8.42
CA LEU A 180 -15.24 -3.63 -8.85
C LEU A 180 -16.07 -2.35 -8.69
N THR A 181 -16.51 -1.80 -9.81
CA THR A 181 -17.40 -0.63 -9.85
C THR A 181 -18.80 -1.08 -10.27
N GLU A 182 -19.83 -0.39 -9.78
CA GLU A 182 -21.18 -0.48 -10.36
C GLU A 182 -21.25 0.11 -11.78
#